data_AF-A0A2S3XY22-F1
#
_entry.id   AF-A0A2S3XY22-F1
#
_cell.length_a   1.000
_cell.length_b   1.000
_cell.length_c   1.000
_cell.angle_alpha   90.00
_cell.angle_beta   90.00
_cell.angle_gamma   90.00
#
_symmetry.space_group_name_H-M   'P 1'
#
loop_
_entity.id
_entity.type
_entity.pdbx_description
1 polymer ?
#
loop_
_entity_poly.entity_id
_entity_poly.type
_entity_poly.pdbx_seq_one_letter_code
_entity_poly.pdbx_strand_id
1 'polypeptide(L)'
;MRHVPNLPTYDKDATTRLLCSSVHLDDAFARYAHQELSGDRLTATGLPLGVNLLALARHASLATARTDLRDRRLAWLCAVWWLAVLTVIGGLAAGSTGPAELAVVVLLAVLGCSWYLMHRTESRARAAALDARYSTARPQDLAPEVADGTEQRLRGLRRPNMVPYTQSAERQNPFVGSGDRIKETVWQPIDISRPADAPGGGKETLIPFDAVDLHTYLARELGNLAGLEGLRAQNRLYVLGPQVVYLGDDVLPDRLRPPNTEIPPPLVKAGLLKPGAGMRTYLSLERVGEGGRVIVSMHLRARLQHPSLSWEVAAYCIPPLHARHYGADYLPRDGLERWWSLVRFATSHTWSGLIGAPGRIGRRNAERRRRARELEKVRKDISKRHLLYDYGSTDSLRERVASWDQLGHSERTDSQDFLHRLQQGVLIATERFLKAHNVDTSSFDQAQQVITTQTYNISGDITGPANIGSNGQISASFGQGAQTPAAASGGGPTP
;
A
#
# COMPACT_ATOMS: atom_id res chain seq x y z
N MET A 1 -18.63 8.80 -38.40
CA MET A 1 -18.18 8.14 -37.15
C MET A 1 -19.03 6.90 -36.95
N ARG A 2 -18.43 5.70 -36.83
CA ARG A 2 -19.19 4.48 -36.51
C ARG A 2 -19.65 4.58 -35.05
N HIS A 3 -20.95 4.44 -34.82
CA HIS A 3 -21.49 4.37 -33.46
C HIS A 3 -21.10 3.00 -32.89
N VAL A 4 -20.11 2.98 -32.00
CA VAL A 4 -19.66 1.76 -31.31
C VAL A 4 -20.28 1.80 -29.91
N PRO A 5 -20.92 0.72 -29.45
CA PRO A 5 -21.49 0.67 -28.10
C PRO A 5 -20.38 0.73 -27.05
N ASN A 6 -20.63 1.45 -25.96
CA ASN A 6 -19.72 1.51 -24.83
C ASN A 6 -19.77 0.18 -24.05
N LEU A 7 -18.60 -0.39 -23.78
CA LEU A 7 -18.49 -1.53 -22.88
C LEU A 7 -18.59 -1.07 -21.42
N PRO A 8 -19.03 -1.96 -20.50
CA PRO A 8 -19.07 -1.63 -19.07
C PRO A 8 -17.68 -1.30 -18.54
N THR A 9 -17.57 -0.20 -17.78
CA THR A 9 -16.33 0.22 -17.13
C THR A 9 -16.38 -0.06 -15.64
N TYR A 10 -15.22 -0.35 -15.04
CA TYR A 10 -15.11 -0.48 -13.59
C TYR A 10 -15.30 0.86 -12.86
N ASP A 11 -15.90 0.80 -11.68
CA ASP A 11 -15.98 1.95 -10.78
C ASP A 11 -14.58 2.40 -10.35
N LYS A 12 -14.34 3.71 -10.37
CA LYS A 12 -13.05 4.30 -9.96
C LYS A 12 -12.70 4.04 -8.48
N ASP A 13 -13.69 3.71 -7.65
CA ASP A 13 -13.54 3.40 -6.23
C ASP A 13 -13.71 1.90 -5.92
N ALA A 14 -13.69 1.01 -6.93
CA ALA A 14 -13.89 -0.43 -6.75
C ALA A 14 -12.94 -1.06 -5.71
N THR A 15 -11.65 -0.71 -5.72
CA THR A 15 -10.69 -1.17 -4.68
C THR A 15 -11.04 -0.65 -3.29
N THR A 16 -11.50 0.59 -3.17
CA THR A 16 -11.97 1.14 -1.88
C THR A 16 -13.18 0.36 -1.37
N ARG A 17 -14.15 0.07 -2.24
CA ARG A 17 -15.34 -0.71 -1.93
C ARG A 17 -15.00 -2.13 -1.49
N LEU A 18 -14.07 -2.79 -2.18
CA LEU A 18 -13.56 -4.10 -1.78
C LEU A 18 -12.97 -4.07 -0.36
N LEU A 19 -12.09 -3.12 -0.06
CA LEU A 19 -11.49 -3.02 1.28
C LEU A 19 -12.54 -2.68 2.35
N CYS A 20 -13.48 -1.77 2.07
CA CYS A 20 -14.58 -1.43 2.98
C CYS A 20 -15.53 -2.61 3.22
N SER A 21 -15.76 -3.44 2.20
CA SER A 21 -16.54 -4.67 2.36
C SER A 21 -15.76 -5.70 3.19
N SER A 22 -14.45 -5.82 2.97
CA SER A 22 -13.59 -6.80 3.63
C SER A 22 -13.45 -6.54 5.13
N VAL A 23 -13.40 -5.28 5.59
CA VAL A 23 -13.37 -4.99 7.04
C VAL A 23 -14.63 -5.43 7.77
N HIS A 24 -15.75 -5.66 7.07
CA HIS A 24 -16.94 -6.23 7.71
C HIS A 24 -16.90 -7.76 7.82
N LEU A 25 -16.10 -8.44 6.99
CA LEU A 25 -16.01 -9.90 6.93
C LEU A 25 -14.78 -10.45 7.66
N ASP A 26 -13.69 -9.69 7.72
CA ASP A 26 -12.43 -10.06 8.36
C ASP A 26 -12.16 -9.17 9.59
N ASP A 27 -12.42 -9.70 10.78
CA ASP A 27 -12.20 -9.01 12.06
C ASP A 27 -10.71 -8.72 12.35
N ALA A 28 -9.78 -9.51 11.80
CA ALA A 28 -8.35 -9.22 11.95
C ALA A 28 -7.97 -8.01 11.09
N PHE A 29 -8.40 -7.99 9.82
CA PHE A 29 -8.18 -6.86 8.93
C PHE A 29 -8.89 -5.58 9.41
N ALA A 30 -10.12 -5.68 9.92
CA ALA A 30 -10.85 -4.55 10.49
C ALA A 30 -10.09 -3.88 11.63
N ARG A 31 -9.59 -4.69 12.59
CA ARG A 31 -8.82 -4.20 13.73
C ARG A 31 -7.49 -3.62 13.31
N TYR A 32 -6.82 -4.27 12.36
CA TYR A 32 -5.60 -3.77 11.77
C TYR A 32 -5.80 -2.40 11.10
N ALA A 33 -6.78 -2.25 10.20
CA ALA A 33 -7.08 -1.01 9.51
C ALA A 33 -7.53 0.10 10.47
N HIS A 34 -8.36 -0.22 11.47
CA HIS A 34 -8.79 0.74 12.49
C HIS A 34 -7.61 1.26 13.29
N GLN A 35 -6.71 0.37 13.72
CA GLN A 35 -5.52 0.77 14.45
C GLN A 35 -4.55 1.57 13.59
N GLU A 36 -4.32 1.16 12.34
CA GLU A 36 -3.41 1.84 11.43
C GLU A 36 -3.92 3.25 11.07
N LEU A 37 -5.24 3.43 10.91
CA LEU A 37 -5.80 4.69 10.41
C LEU A 37 -6.31 5.62 11.50
N SER A 38 -6.77 5.08 12.63
CA SER A 38 -7.37 5.83 13.75
C SER A 38 -6.62 5.67 15.07
N GLY A 39 -5.65 4.75 15.14
CA GLY A 39 -4.86 4.53 16.34
C GLY A 39 -3.89 5.66 16.66
N ASP A 40 -3.49 5.70 17.93
CA ASP A 40 -2.45 6.58 18.43
C ASP A 40 -1.08 6.09 17.95
N ARG A 41 -0.33 6.96 17.25
CA ARG A 41 0.99 6.65 16.68
C ARG A 41 1.82 7.91 16.49
N LEU A 42 3.12 7.70 16.27
CA LEU A 42 4.08 8.76 15.94
C LEU A 42 4.52 8.73 14.47
N THR A 43 4.38 7.58 13.80
CA THR A 43 4.83 7.42 12.42
C THR A 43 3.86 8.03 11.41
N ALA A 44 4.40 8.45 10.26
CA ALA A 44 3.61 8.83 9.11
C ALA A 44 2.81 7.64 8.57
N THR A 45 1.70 7.90 7.90
CA THR A 45 1.01 6.87 7.08
C THR A 45 1.55 6.91 5.67
N GLY A 46 1.84 5.72 5.11
CA GLY A 46 2.28 5.57 3.74
C GLY A 46 1.28 6.09 2.71
N LEU A 47 1.75 6.21 1.47
CA LEU A 47 1.01 6.84 0.38
C LEU A 47 -0.36 6.16 0.11
N PRO A 48 -1.48 6.92 0.03
CA PRO A 48 -2.81 6.35 -0.17
C PRO A 48 -3.14 6.14 -1.65
N LEU A 49 -2.34 5.33 -2.34
CA LEU A 49 -2.55 5.06 -3.76
C LEU A 49 -3.81 4.20 -4.01
N GLY A 50 -4.72 4.72 -4.83
CA GLY A 50 -5.93 4.01 -5.29
C GLY A 50 -6.94 3.62 -4.19
N VAL A 51 -6.80 4.15 -2.97
CA VAL A 51 -7.69 3.85 -1.84
C VAL A 51 -8.10 5.11 -1.10
N ASN A 52 -9.39 5.26 -0.83
CA ASN A 52 -9.90 6.28 0.07
C ASN A 52 -9.77 5.82 1.53
N LEU A 53 -8.67 6.21 2.19
CA LEU A 53 -8.40 5.83 3.58
C LEU A 53 -9.45 6.35 4.58
N LEU A 54 -10.12 7.47 4.28
CA LEU A 54 -11.19 7.99 5.15
C LEU A 54 -12.39 7.04 5.18
N ALA A 55 -12.85 6.59 4.02
CA ALA A 55 -13.93 5.60 3.92
C ALA A 55 -13.56 4.31 4.67
N LEU A 56 -12.34 3.83 4.45
CA LEU A 56 -11.85 2.61 5.10
C LEU A 56 -11.80 2.75 6.62
N ALA A 57 -11.36 3.90 7.15
CA ALA A 57 -11.31 4.16 8.59
C ALA A 57 -12.72 4.14 9.23
N ARG A 58 -13.71 4.78 8.58
CA ARG A 58 -15.11 4.78 9.03
C ARG A 58 -15.68 3.36 9.09
N HIS A 59 -15.55 2.58 8.01
CA HIS A 59 -16.02 1.19 7.97
C HIS A 59 -15.27 0.29 8.96
N ALA A 60 -13.96 0.46 9.11
CA ALA A 60 -13.16 -0.30 10.07
C ALA A 60 -13.59 -0.01 11.51
N SER A 61 -13.79 1.26 11.88
CA SER A 61 -14.29 1.67 13.20
C SER A 61 -15.68 1.10 13.50
N LEU A 62 -16.58 1.10 12.53
CA LEU A 62 -17.91 0.51 12.66
C LEU A 62 -17.85 -1.02 12.86
N ALA A 63 -16.97 -1.69 12.11
CA ALA A 63 -16.78 -3.14 12.21
C ALA A 63 -16.19 -3.55 13.57
N THR A 64 -15.14 -2.85 14.04
CA THR A 64 -14.49 -3.14 15.32
C THR A 64 -15.41 -2.88 16.50
N ALA A 65 -16.17 -1.78 16.50
CA ALA A 65 -17.15 -1.50 17.54
C ALA A 65 -18.23 -2.60 17.65
N ARG A 66 -18.66 -3.14 16.50
CA ARG A 66 -19.62 -4.26 16.44
C ARG A 66 -19.03 -5.55 17.01
N THR A 67 -17.80 -5.91 16.66
CA THR A 67 -17.16 -7.14 17.15
C THR A 67 -16.81 -7.05 18.63
N ASP A 68 -16.42 -5.88 19.12
CA ASP A 68 -16.19 -5.64 20.55
C ASP A 68 -17.48 -5.72 21.38
N LEU A 69 -18.59 -5.14 20.90
CA LEU A 69 -19.87 -5.24 21.57
C LEU A 69 -20.37 -6.69 21.62
N ARG A 70 -20.22 -7.44 20.52
CA ARG A 70 -20.55 -8.87 20.47
C ARG A 70 -19.73 -9.65 21.51
N ASP A 71 -18.42 -9.47 21.52
CA ASP A 71 -17.54 -10.24 22.39
C ASP A 71 -17.77 -9.91 23.86
N ARG A 72 -18.05 -8.65 24.22
CA ARG A 72 -18.44 -8.29 25.61
C ARG A 72 -19.72 -8.98 26.05
N ARG A 73 -20.74 -9.03 25.19
CA ARG A 73 -22.00 -9.73 25.47
C ARG A 73 -21.81 -11.23 25.59
N LEU A 74 -21.01 -11.84 24.69
CA LEU A 74 -20.66 -13.26 24.78
C LEU A 74 -19.83 -13.59 26.03
N ALA A 75 -18.92 -12.71 26.45
CA ALA A 75 -18.16 -12.90 27.68
C ALA A 75 -19.06 -12.88 28.92
N TRP A 76 -20.06 -11.99 28.96
CA TRP A 76 -21.06 -11.99 30.02
C TRP A 76 -21.90 -13.27 30.02
N LEU A 77 -22.38 -13.71 28.85
CA LEU A 77 -23.09 -14.99 28.69
C LEU A 77 -22.23 -16.19 29.10
N CYS A 78 -20.92 -16.14 28.83
CA CYS A 78 -19.98 -17.18 29.25
C CYS A 78 -19.83 -17.24 30.78
N ALA A 79 -19.80 -16.09 31.46
CA ALA A 79 -19.80 -16.05 32.92
C ALA A 79 -21.10 -16.63 33.51
N VAL A 80 -22.26 -16.29 32.92
CA VAL A 80 -23.57 -16.85 33.32
C VAL A 80 -23.61 -18.36 33.07
N TRP A 81 -23.07 -18.84 31.94
CA TRP A 81 -22.95 -20.26 31.63
C TRP A 81 -22.19 -21.01 32.73
N TRP A 82 -20.99 -20.54 33.09
CA TRP A 82 -20.18 -21.19 34.13
C TRP A 82 -20.84 -21.13 35.51
N LEU A 83 -21.50 -20.03 35.86
CA LEU A 83 -22.28 -19.96 37.09
C LEU A 83 -23.41 -21.00 37.11
N ALA A 84 -24.15 -21.13 36.01
CA ALA A 84 -25.21 -22.12 35.88
C ALA A 84 -24.67 -23.56 35.97
N VAL A 85 -23.53 -23.86 35.34
CA VAL A 85 -22.86 -25.17 35.47
C VAL A 85 -22.49 -25.46 36.93
N LEU A 86 -21.91 -24.50 37.64
CA LEU A 86 -21.56 -24.66 39.05
C LEU A 86 -22.81 -24.88 39.93
N THR A 87 -23.93 -24.21 39.64
CA THR A 87 -25.18 -24.43 40.36
C THR A 87 -25.79 -25.80 40.11
N VAL A 88 -25.69 -26.34 38.88
CA VAL A 88 -26.14 -27.72 38.60
C VAL A 88 -25.30 -28.72 39.40
N ILE A 89 -23.97 -28.59 39.37
CA ILE A 89 -23.05 -29.47 40.09
C ILE A 89 -23.31 -29.41 41.61
N GLY A 90 -23.45 -28.20 42.16
CA GLY A 90 -23.74 -28.01 43.58
C GLY A 90 -25.12 -28.53 43.99
N GLY A 91 -26.14 -28.32 43.16
CA GLY A 91 -27.50 -28.80 43.41
C GLY A 91 -27.59 -30.33 43.42
N LEU A 92 -26.90 -30.99 42.47
CA LEU A 92 -26.77 -32.45 42.43
C LEU A 92 -26.02 -32.99 43.64
N ALA A 93 -24.93 -32.35 44.06
CA ALA A 93 -24.17 -32.76 45.24
C ALA A 93 -24.95 -32.59 46.56
N ALA A 94 -25.81 -31.57 46.65
CA ALA A 94 -26.63 -31.28 47.82
C ALA A 94 -27.99 -32.02 47.83
N GLY A 95 -28.33 -32.77 46.77
CA GLY A 95 -29.63 -33.47 46.65
C GLY A 95 -30.82 -32.53 46.44
N SER A 96 -30.59 -31.29 46.02
CA SER A 96 -31.64 -30.29 45.77
C SER A 96 -31.96 -30.20 44.27
N THR A 97 -33.13 -30.67 43.85
CA THR A 97 -33.53 -30.72 42.43
C THR A 97 -34.01 -29.38 41.88
N GLY A 98 -34.69 -28.58 42.69
CA GLY A 98 -35.24 -27.27 42.29
C GLY A 98 -34.21 -26.31 41.66
N PRO A 99 -33.09 -25.97 42.33
CA PRO A 99 -32.10 -25.07 41.74
C PRO A 99 -31.38 -25.68 40.53
N ALA A 100 -31.24 -27.00 40.47
CA ALA A 100 -30.61 -27.70 39.36
C ALA A 100 -31.46 -27.63 38.08
N GLU A 101 -32.78 -27.83 38.18
CA GLU A 101 -33.72 -27.72 37.06
C GLU A 101 -33.74 -26.31 36.47
N LEU A 102 -33.80 -25.29 37.33
CA LEU A 102 -33.74 -23.89 36.89
C LEU A 102 -32.42 -23.58 36.16
N ALA A 103 -31.30 -24.10 36.68
CA ALA A 103 -29.99 -23.89 36.07
C ALA A 103 -29.87 -24.54 34.68
N VAL A 104 -30.51 -25.69 34.44
CA VAL A 104 -30.58 -26.30 33.09
C VAL A 104 -31.33 -25.39 32.11
N VAL A 105 -32.45 -24.79 32.52
CA VAL A 105 -33.18 -23.81 31.70
C VAL A 105 -32.30 -22.60 31.37
N VAL A 106 -31.53 -22.12 32.33
CA VAL A 106 -30.56 -21.01 32.12
C VAL A 106 -29.50 -21.41 31.09
N LEU A 107 -28.95 -22.62 31.13
CA LEU A 107 -27.97 -23.09 30.15
C LEU A 107 -28.54 -23.07 28.72
N LEU A 108 -29.76 -23.60 28.52
CA LEU A 108 -30.43 -23.57 27.22
C LEU A 108 -30.71 -22.14 26.74
N ALA A 109 -31.15 -21.26 27.64
CA ALA A 109 -31.38 -19.84 27.33
C ALA A 109 -30.09 -19.12 26.94
N VAL A 110 -28.96 -19.42 27.59
CA VAL A 110 -27.64 -18.85 27.25
C VAL A 110 -27.19 -19.32 25.85
N LEU A 111 -27.36 -20.59 25.50
CA LEU A 111 -27.04 -21.08 24.17
C LEU A 111 -27.91 -20.44 23.09
N GLY A 112 -29.23 -20.35 23.32
CA GLY A 112 -30.15 -19.68 22.40
C GLY A 112 -29.82 -18.20 22.21
N CYS A 113 -29.55 -17.47 23.30
CA CYS A 113 -29.11 -16.08 23.25
C CYS A 113 -27.78 -15.90 22.50
N SER A 114 -26.81 -16.79 22.75
CA SER A 114 -25.50 -16.76 22.09
C SER A 114 -25.61 -17.02 20.59
N TRP A 115 -26.45 -17.99 20.20
CA TRP A 115 -26.74 -18.30 18.81
C TRP A 115 -27.42 -17.12 18.10
N TYR A 116 -28.45 -16.55 18.72
CA TYR A 116 -29.16 -15.39 18.16
C TYR A 116 -28.23 -14.17 18.02
N LEU A 117 -27.38 -13.93 19.00
CA LEU A 117 -26.39 -12.86 18.95
C LEU A 117 -25.40 -13.09 17.79
N MET A 118 -24.87 -14.30 17.63
CA MET A 118 -23.97 -14.64 16.53
C MET A 118 -24.64 -14.42 15.18
N HIS A 119 -25.83 -15.01 14.99
CA HIS A 119 -26.63 -14.86 13.78
C HIS A 119 -26.92 -13.38 13.44
N ARG A 120 -27.37 -12.59 14.41
CA ARG A 120 -27.68 -11.16 14.20
C ARG A 120 -26.44 -10.34 13.85
N THR A 121 -25.30 -10.61 14.51
CA THR A 121 -24.05 -9.90 14.24
C THR A 121 -23.49 -10.22 12.87
N GLU A 122 -23.51 -11.50 12.47
CA GLU A 122 -23.06 -11.95 11.16
C GLU A 122 -23.97 -11.43 10.04
N SER A 123 -25.29 -11.49 10.22
CA SER A 123 -26.25 -10.96 9.25
C SER A 123 -26.03 -9.46 8.99
N ARG A 124 -25.80 -8.68 10.04
CA ARG A 124 -25.45 -7.25 9.92
C ARG A 124 -24.10 -7.01 9.28
N ALA A 125 -23.12 -7.87 9.56
CA ALA A 125 -21.79 -7.78 8.96
C ALA A 125 -21.84 -8.02 7.45
N ARG A 126 -22.52 -9.10 7.02
CA ARG A 126 -22.70 -9.40 5.59
C ARG A 126 -23.52 -8.35 4.86
N ALA A 127 -24.60 -7.83 5.49
CA ALA A 127 -25.38 -6.74 4.91
C ALA A 127 -24.53 -5.48 4.69
N ALA A 128 -23.74 -5.06 5.68
CA ALA A 128 -22.84 -3.92 5.55
C ALA A 128 -21.72 -4.16 4.52
N ALA A 129 -21.22 -5.40 4.40
CA ALA A 129 -20.23 -5.76 3.39
C ALA A 129 -20.79 -5.64 1.97
N LEU A 130 -22.00 -6.17 1.74
CA LEU A 130 -22.70 -6.09 0.45
C LEU A 130 -23.05 -4.64 0.10
N ASP A 131 -23.51 -3.85 1.07
CA ASP A 131 -23.82 -2.43 0.88
C ASP A 131 -22.54 -1.64 0.50
N ALA A 132 -21.44 -1.83 1.23
CA ALA A 132 -20.16 -1.20 0.88
C ALA A 132 -19.65 -1.60 -0.53
N ARG A 133 -19.92 -2.84 -0.95
CA ARG A 133 -19.45 -3.38 -2.24
C ARG A 133 -20.30 -2.91 -3.42
N TYR A 134 -21.62 -2.92 -3.30
CA TYR A 134 -22.55 -2.79 -4.44
C TYR A 134 -23.45 -1.55 -4.39
N SER A 135 -23.43 -0.77 -3.30
CA SER A 135 -24.22 0.47 -3.21
C SER A 135 -23.71 1.52 -4.20
N THR A 136 -24.63 2.28 -4.79
CA THR A 136 -24.30 3.40 -5.69
C THR A 136 -23.79 4.63 -4.92
N ALA A 137 -24.07 4.72 -3.62
CA ALA A 137 -23.59 5.81 -2.78
C ALA A 137 -22.05 5.73 -2.60
N ARG A 138 -21.43 6.86 -2.26
CA ARG A 138 -19.97 6.90 -2.03
C ARG A 138 -19.64 6.10 -0.76
N PRO A 139 -18.56 5.30 -0.74
CA PRO A 139 -18.23 4.46 0.41
C PRO A 139 -18.08 5.22 1.73
N GLN A 140 -17.57 6.46 1.67
CA GLN A 140 -17.40 7.30 2.85
C GLN A 140 -18.72 7.76 3.50
N ASP A 141 -19.83 7.75 2.75
CA ASP A 141 -21.14 8.21 3.21
C ASP A 141 -21.98 7.05 3.82
N LEU A 142 -21.52 5.80 3.65
CA LEU A 142 -22.21 4.58 4.13
C LEU A 142 -21.86 4.21 5.59
N ALA A 143 -20.87 4.87 6.17
CA ALA A 143 -20.42 4.59 7.53
C ALA A 143 -20.36 5.88 8.37
N PRO A 144 -20.64 5.80 9.68
CA PRO A 144 -20.56 6.95 10.58
C PRO A 144 -19.17 7.58 10.62
N GLU A 145 -19.14 8.86 10.97
CA GLU A 145 -17.90 9.63 11.11
C GLU A 145 -17.03 9.11 12.27
N VAL A 146 -15.71 9.25 12.12
CA VAL A 146 -14.72 8.95 13.17
C VAL A 146 -14.36 10.25 13.89
N ALA A 147 -13.65 10.17 15.01
CA ALA A 147 -13.18 11.35 15.75
C ALA A 147 -12.53 12.40 14.82
N ASP A 148 -12.94 13.66 14.98
CA ASP A 148 -12.65 14.78 14.05
C ASP A 148 -11.17 14.92 13.67
N GLY A 149 -10.27 14.79 14.66
CA GLY A 149 -8.83 14.87 14.42
C GLY A 149 -8.29 13.77 13.51
N THR A 150 -8.90 12.58 13.53
CA THR A 150 -8.56 11.49 12.60
C THR A 150 -9.04 11.82 11.19
N GLU A 151 -10.25 12.34 11.05
CA GLU A 151 -10.79 12.69 9.74
C GLU A 151 -10.02 13.83 9.08
N GLN A 152 -9.66 14.87 9.84
CA GLN A 152 -8.85 15.98 9.34
C GLN A 152 -7.50 15.48 8.82
N ARG A 153 -6.82 14.60 9.58
CA ARG A 153 -5.57 13.96 9.16
C ARG A 153 -5.73 13.15 7.88
N LEU A 154 -6.77 12.32 7.80
CA LEU A 154 -7.03 11.48 6.63
C LEU A 154 -7.47 12.28 5.39
N ARG A 155 -8.09 13.45 5.57
CA ARG A 155 -8.39 14.38 4.47
C ARG A 155 -7.12 15.01 3.89
N GLY A 156 -6.15 15.38 4.73
CA GLY A 156 -4.84 15.90 4.29
C GLY A 156 -4.05 14.89 3.44
N LEU A 157 -4.26 13.59 3.66
CA LEU A 157 -3.67 12.52 2.86
C LEU A 157 -4.23 12.42 1.43
N ARG A 158 -5.19 13.24 1.00
CA ARG A 158 -5.69 13.17 -0.39
C ARG A 158 -4.67 13.62 -1.44
N ARG A 159 -3.76 14.53 -1.07
CA ARG A 159 -2.72 15.08 -1.96
C ARG A 159 -1.40 15.27 -1.21
N PRO A 160 -0.81 14.20 -0.68
CA PRO A 160 0.41 14.31 0.10
C PRO A 160 1.54 14.78 -0.82
N ASN A 161 2.30 15.77 -0.34
CA ASN A 161 3.50 16.26 -1.03
C ASN A 161 4.78 15.97 -0.22
N MET A 162 4.66 15.29 0.93
CA MET A 162 5.77 14.73 1.69
C MET A 162 5.52 13.25 2.02
N VAL A 163 6.58 12.44 1.90
CA VAL A 163 6.56 11.01 2.28
C VAL A 163 7.76 10.71 3.19
N PRO A 164 7.53 10.62 4.51
CA PRO A 164 8.53 10.11 5.44
C PRO A 164 8.68 8.59 5.29
N TYR A 165 9.91 8.11 5.16
CA TYR A 165 10.24 6.69 5.08
C TYR A 165 11.29 6.32 6.14
N THR A 166 11.22 5.09 6.66
CA THR A 166 12.13 4.66 7.74
C THR A 166 13.54 4.41 7.23
N GLN A 167 14.52 4.39 8.14
CA GLN A 167 15.89 4.00 7.82
C GLN A 167 15.99 2.55 7.31
N SER A 168 15.10 1.66 7.76
CA SER A 168 15.00 0.31 7.23
C SER A 168 14.48 0.29 5.78
N ALA A 169 13.50 1.14 5.46
CA ALA A 169 12.95 1.27 4.12
C ALA A 169 13.97 1.84 3.13
N GLU A 170 14.84 2.77 3.56
CA GLU A 170 15.89 3.35 2.72
C GLU A 170 16.75 2.29 1.99
N ARG A 171 17.03 1.16 2.66
CA ARG A 171 17.88 0.10 2.11
C ARG A 171 17.21 -0.72 1.01
N GLN A 172 15.89 -0.69 0.93
CA GLN A 172 15.10 -1.58 0.06
C GLN A 172 14.26 -0.78 -0.93
N ASN A 173 13.50 0.20 -0.42
CA ASN A 173 12.57 1.03 -1.18
C ASN A 173 12.31 2.37 -0.44
N PRO A 174 12.90 3.51 -0.86
CA PRO A 174 12.57 4.81 -0.29
C PRO A 174 11.18 5.32 -0.74
N PHE A 175 10.58 4.72 -1.76
CA PHE A 175 9.26 5.08 -2.31
C PHE A 175 8.15 4.28 -1.64
N VAL A 176 8.06 4.46 -0.32
CA VAL A 176 7.07 3.79 0.52
C VAL A 176 5.65 4.14 0.09
N GLY A 177 4.84 3.13 -0.19
CA GLY A 177 3.48 3.29 -0.69
C GLY A 177 3.30 3.12 -2.20
N SER A 178 4.37 2.85 -2.96
CA SER A 178 4.34 2.66 -4.41
C SER A 178 4.33 1.20 -4.90
N GLY A 179 4.47 0.22 -4.01
CA GLY A 179 4.49 -1.21 -4.33
C GLY A 179 5.87 -1.81 -4.42
N ASP A 180 5.97 -2.88 -5.20
CA ASP A 180 7.24 -3.57 -5.42
C ASP A 180 7.99 -2.92 -6.59
N ARG A 181 9.32 -2.91 -6.46
CA ARG A 181 10.22 -2.30 -7.44
C ARG A 181 10.22 -3.11 -8.72
N ILE A 182 9.86 -2.46 -9.82
CA ILE A 182 10.02 -3.01 -11.18
C ILE A 182 11.41 -2.67 -11.72
N LYS A 183 11.83 -1.40 -11.59
CA LYS A 183 13.12 -0.94 -12.13
C LYS A 183 13.65 0.24 -11.34
N GLU A 184 14.95 0.29 -11.21
CA GLU A 184 15.68 1.44 -10.66
C GLU A 184 16.93 1.62 -11.51
N THR A 185 17.08 2.79 -12.12
CA THR A 185 18.20 3.06 -13.01
C THR A 185 18.49 4.56 -13.08
N VAL A 186 19.72 4.89 -13.42
CA VAL A 186 20.10 6.24 -13.81
C VAL A 186 20.29 6.23 -15.32
N TRP A 187 19.52 7.03 -16.02
CA TRP A 187 19.67 7.17 -17.47
C TRP A 187 20.99 7.85 -17.83
N GLN A 188 21.46 7.56 -19.04
CA GLN A 188 22.73 8.10 -19.53
C GLN A 188 22.73 9.64 -19.48
N PRO A 189 23.86 10.27 -19.10
CA PRO A 189 23.97 11.72 -19.08
C PRO A 189 23.79 12.31 -20.47
N ILE A 190 22.98 13.36 -20.56
CA ILE A 190 22.72 14.16 -21.76
C ILE A 190 23.58 15.43 -21.66
N ASP A 191 24.32 15.77 -22.71
CA ASP A 191 25.10 17.01 -22.77
C ASP A 191 24.15 18.19 -23.02
N ILE A 192 24.11 19.13 -22.09
CA ILE A 192 23.27 20.34 -22.14
C ILE A 192 24.10 21.62 -22.31
N SER A 193 25.41 21.51 -22.59
CA SER A 193 26.30 22.66 -22.77
C SER A 193 26.32 23.21 -24.19
N ARG A 194 25.83 22.43 -25.17
CA ARG A 194 25.93 22.76 -26.59
C ARG A 194 24.69 23.53 -27.05
N PRO A 195 24.87 24.74 -27.61
CA PRO A 195 23.76 25.45 -28.26
C PRO A 195 23.36 24.75 -29.56
N ALA A 196 22.05 24.79 -29.85
CA ALA A 196 21.47 24.37 -31.12
C ALA A 196 21.98 25.24 -32.29
N ASP A 197 21.92 24.70 -33.51
CA ASP A 197 22.26 25.43 -34.72
C ASP A 197 21.11 26.35 -35.15
N ALA A 198 21.42 27.61 -35.45
CA ALA A 198 20.44 28.60 -35.88
C ALA A 198 20.04 28.38 -37.36
N PRO A 199 18.77 28.62 -37.76
CA PRO A 199 18.31 28.45 -39.15
C PRO A 199 19.08 29.26 -40.21
N GLY A 200 19.74 30.35 -39.81
CA GLY A 200 20.54 31.23 -40.67
C GLY A 200 22.05 30.96 -40.65
N GLY A 201 22.49 29.88 -40.00
CA GLY A 201 23.90 29.61 -39.71
C GLY A 201 24.37 30.29 -38.43
N GLY A 202 25.22 29.59 -37.66
CA GLY A 202 25.67 30.02 -36.33
C GLY A 202 24.99 29.24 -35.20
N LYS A 203 25.29 29.61 -33.94
CA LYS A 203 24.74 28.97 -32.74
C LYS A 203 23.65 29.82 -32.11
N GLU A 204 22.56 29.19 -31.69
CA GLU A 204 21.53 29.87 -30.90
C GLU A 204 22.03 30.21 -29.50
N THR A 205 21.38 31.19 -28.85
CA THR A 205 21.70 31.53 -27.46
C THR A 205 20.98 30.58 -26.52
N LEU A 206 21.74 29.89 -25.66
CA LEU A 206 21.21 29.00 -24.63
C LEU A 206 20.31 29.75 -23.65
N ILE A 207 19.11 29.23 -23.41
CA ILE A 207 18.20 29.76 -22.40
C ILE A 207 18.44 28.97 -21.11
N PRO A 208 18.95 29.58 -20.03
CA PRO A 208 19.22 28.88 -18.78
C PRO A 208 17.92 28.36 -18.17
N PHE A 209 18.01 27.19 -17.54
CA PHE A 209 16.91 26.56 -16.83
C PHE A 209 17.44 25.83 -15.60
N ASP A 210 16.55 25.54 -14.64
CA ASP A 210 16.86 24.69 -13.50
C ASP A 210 16.05 23.37 -13.51
N ALA A 211 16.31 22.53 -12.51
CA ALA A 211 15.59 21.27 -12.36
C ALA A 211 14.08 21.47 -12.04
N VAL A 212 13.71 22.59 -11.41
CA VAL A 212 12.32 22.94 -11.08
C VAL A 212 11.55 23.25 -12.35
N ASP A 213 12.13 24.01 -13.29
CA ASP A 213 11.55 24.33 -14.59
C ASP A 213 11.27 23.04 -15.38
N LEU A 214 12.25 22.14 -15.46
CA LEU A 214 12.12 20.85 -16.13
C LEU A 214 11.04 19.97 -15.50
N HIS A 215 11.06 19.80 -14.17
CA HIS A 215 10.01 19.04 -13.46
C HIS A 215 8.61 19.66 -13.66
N THR A 216 8.52 20.99 -13.65
CA THR A 216 7.24 21.71 -13.83
C THR A 216 6.70 21.51 -15.24
N TYR A 217 7.59 21.56 -16.25
CA TYR A 217 7.22 21.27 -17.64
C TYR A 217 6.73 19.82 -17.79
N LEU A 218 7.48 18.84 -17.28
CA LEU A 218 7.07 17.43 -17.32
C LEU A 218 5.73 17.20 -16.61
N ALA A 219 5.54 17.77 -15.43
CA ALA A 219 4.29 17.61 -14.67
C ALA A 219 3.06 18.13 -15.44
N ARG A 220 3.23 19.14 -16.30
CA ARG A 220 2.17 19.73 -17.10
C ARG A 220 1.91 18.97 -18.40
N GLU A 221 2.97 18.61 -19.12
CA GLU A 221 2.85 18.08 -20.50
C GLU A 221 2.75 16.56 -20.57
N LEU A 222 3.26 15.84 -19.57
CA LEU A 222 3.47 14.40 -19.69
C LEU A 222 2.17 13.60 -19.85
N GLY A 223 1.06 14.04 -19.24
CA GLY A 223 -0.24 13.38 -19.42
C GLY A 223 -0.68 13.35 -20.88
N ASN A 224 -0.44 14.44 -21.61
CA ASN A 224 -0.76 14.57 -23.03
C ASN A 224 0.24 13.77 -23.89
N LEU A 225 1.54 13.91 -23.61
CA LEU A 225 2.61 13.28 -24.39
C LEU A 225 2.63 11.75 -24.25
N ALA A 226 2.36 11.23 -23.07
CA ALA A 226 2.28 9.79 -22.83
C ALA A 226 0.97 9.17 -23.34
N GLY A 227 -0.04 9.98 -23.68
CA GLY A 227 -1.37 9.50 -24.03
C GLY A 227 -2.03 8.70 -22.91
N LEU A 228 -1.74 9.07 -21.65
CA LEU A 228 -2.24 8.38 -20.46
C LEU A 228 -3.27 9.25 -19.76
N GLU A 229 -4.54 9.02 -20.07
CA GLU A 229 -5.64 9.65 -19.36
C GLU A 229 -5.59 9.32 -17.86
N GLY A 230 -5.79 10.33 -17.01
CA GLY A 230 -5.80 10.15 -15.56
C GLY A 230 -4.41 9.97 -14.93
N LEU A 231 -3.33 10.22 -15.67
CA LEU A 231 -1.98 10.32 -15.10
C LEU A 231 -1.93 11.44 -14.05
N ARG A 232 -1.47 11.11 -12.84
CA ARG A 232 -1.19 12.11 -11.80
C ARG A 232 0.29 12.38 -11.78
N ALA A 233 0.67 13.65 -11.94
CA ALA A 233 2.05 14.09 -11.83
C ALA A 233 2.17 15.11 -10.70
N GLN A 234 3.00 14.81 -9.70
CA GLN A 234 3.20 15.68 -8.55
C GLN A 234 4.63 15.59 -8.02
N ASN A 235 5.25 16.73 -7.72
CA ASN A 235 6.50 16.75 -6.98
C ASN A 235 6.24 16.40 -5.51
N ARG A 236 6.99 15.42 -4.99
CA ARG A 236 6.93 15.01 -3.59
C ARG A 236 8.30 14.95 -2.96
N LEU A 237 8.40 15.44 -1.74
CA LEU A 237 9.60 15.38 -0.91
C LEU A 237 9.62 14.05 -0.14
N TYR A 238 10.60 13.21 -0.45
CA TYR A 238 10.87 11.98 0.30
C TYR A 238 11.91 12.28 1.37
N VAL A 239 11.59 11.94 2.62
CA VAL A 239 12.36 12.32 3.80
C VAL A 239 12.66 11.08 4.65
N LEU A 240 13.94 10.87 4.97
CA LEU A 240 14.36 9.86 5.94
C LEU A 240 13.78 10.22 7.32
N GLY A 241 13.09 9.29 7.97
CA GLY A 241 12.23 9.61 9.12
C GLY A 241 12.90 10.32 10.30
N PRO A 242 14.15 10.02 10.70
CA PRO A 242 14.87 10.80 11.71
C PRO A 242 15.16 12.25 11.31
N GLN A 243 15.22 12.55 10.01
CA GLN A 243 15.53 13.88 9.48
C GLN A 243 14.31 14.82 9.47
N VAL A 244 13.10 14.30 9.68
CA VAL A 244 11.86 15.10 9.71
C VAL A 244 11.91 16.23 10.74
N VAL A 245 12.62 16.02 11.85
CA VAL A 245 12.76 17.00 12.94
C VAL A 245 13.47 18.30 12.49
N TYR A 246 14.26 18.24 11.42
CA TYR A 246 15.01 19.41 10.92
C TYR A 246 14.25 20.25 9.90
N LEU A 247 13.03 19.85 9.50
CA LEU A 247 12.21 20.56 8.53
C LEU A 247 11.36 21.69 9.13
N GLY A 248 11.41 21.87 10.45
CA GLY A 248 10.72 22.94 11.18
C GLY A 248 9.29 22.59 11.62
N ASP A 249 8.67 23.54 12.32
CA ASP A 249 7.39 23.35 13.00
C ASP A 249 6.20 23.23 12.02
N ASP A 250 6.33 23.72 10.79
CA ASP A 250 5.32 23.54 9.74
C ASP A 250 5.13 22.06 9.37
N VAL A 251 6.20 21.27 9.48
CA VAL A 251 6.22 19.85 9.13
C VAL A 251 5.96 18.97 10.36
N LEU A 252 6.53 19.32 11.51
CA LEU A 252 6.36 18.59 12.76
C LEU A 252 6.02 19.56 13.91
N PRO A 253 4.76 20.01 14.04
CA PRO A 253 4.35 20.96 15.09
C PRO A 253 4.51 20.39 16.51
N ASP A 254 4.33 19.08 16.66
CA ASP A 254 4.45 18.36 17.93
C ASP A 254 5.25 17.08 17.70
N ARG A 255 6.40 16.96 18.36
CA ARG A 255 7.28 15.77 18.31
C ARG A 255 6.62 14.51 18.86
N LEU A 256 5.51 14.64 19.59
CA LEU A 256 4.75 13.52 20.12
C LEU A 256 3.54 13.16 19.24
N ARG A 257 3.50 13.68 18.01
CA ARG A 257 2.48 13.39 16.99
C ARG A 257 3.13 13.05 15.64
N PRO A 258 2.37 12.45 14.71
CA PRO A 258 2.82 12.24 13.34
C PRO A 258 3.10 13.55 12.62
N PRO A 259 4.04 13.57 11.67
CA PRO A 259 4.30 14.74 10.84
C PRO A 259 3.14 15.03 9.89
N ASN A 260 3.02 16.29 9.49
CA ASN A 260 2.10 16.73 8.46
C ASN A 260 2.49 16.13 7.10
N THR A 261 1.52 15.69 6.32
CA THR A 261 1.77 15.11 4.98
C THR A 261 1.66 16.12 3.85
N GLU A 262 1.09 17.28 4.15
CA GLU A 262 1.04 18.46 3.29
C GLU A 262 1.97 19.52 3.90
N ILE A 263 3.02 19.88 3.16
CA ILE A 263 4.03 20.86 3.54
C ILE A 263 4.03 22.06 2.59
N PRO A 264 4.57 23.22 3.00
CA PRO A 264 4.71 24.37 2.12
C PRO A 264 5.42 24.05 0.79
N PRO A 265 4.90 24.50 -0.38
CA PRO A 265 5.54 24.27 -1.68
C PRO A 265 7.01 24.70 -1.79
N PRO A 266 7.48 25.78 -1.12
CA PRO A 266 8.89 26.15 -1.13
C PRO A 266 9.81 25.05 -0.59
N LEU A 267 9.39 24.25 0.39
CA LEU A 267 10.19 23.15 0.93
C LEU A 267 10.34 22.01 -0.09
N VAL A 268 9.28 21.72 -0.84
CA VAL A 268 9.34 20.73 -1.94
C VAL A 268 10.31 21.20 -3.03
N LYS A 269 10.27 22.49 -3.41
CA LYS A 269 11.21 23.06 -4.38
C LYS A 269 12.66 23.04 -3.86
N ALA A 270 12.87 23.36 -2.59
CA ALA A 270 14.17 23.34 -1.95
C ALA A 270 14.81 21.94 -2.01
N GLY A 271 14.04 20.89 -1.78
CA GLY A 271 14.53 19.50 -1.88
C GLY A 271 14.90 19.05 -3.31
N LEU A 272 14.49 19.80 -4.34
CA LEU A 272 14.91 19.56 -5.73
C LEU A 272 16.21 20.30 -6.06
N LEU A 273 16.32 21.57 -5.64
CA LEU A 273 17.50 22.41 -5.92
C LEU A 273 18.69 22.11 -5.01
N LYS A 274 18.44 21.87 -3.72
CA LYS A 274 19.43 21.65 -2.67
C LYS A 274 19.07 20.40 -1.87
N PRO A 275 19.26 19.19 -2.44
CA PRO A 275 18.96 17.95 -1.75
C PRO A 275 19.79 17.84 -0.46
N GLY A 276 19.11 17.64 0.67
CA GLY A 276 19.75 17.44 1.97
C GLY A 276 20.11 15.97 2.23
N ALA A 277 20.83 15.70 3.33
CA ALA A 277 21.12 14.33 3.76
C ALA A 277 19.81 13.59 4.08
N GLY A 278 19.45 12.60 3.26
CA GLY A 278 18.21 11.83 3.41
C GLY A 278 16.93 12.56 2.98
N MET A 279 17.03 13.66 2.23
CA MET A 279 15.87 14.45 1.76
C MET A 279 15.98 14.74 0.27
N ARG A 280 15.06 14.18 -0.53
CA ARG A 280 15.10 14.28 -1.99
C ARG A 280 13.70 14.46 -2.56
N THR A 281 13.55 15.40 -3.49
CA THR A 281 12.29 15.59 -4.22
C THR A 281 12.29 14.82 -5.52
N TYR A 282 11.21 14.07 -5.76
CA TYR A 282 10.96 13.35 -6.99
C TYR A 282 9.65 13.81 -7.62
N LEU A 283 9.63 13.93 -8.93
CA LEU A 283 8.40 13.99 -9.71
C LEU A 283 7.79 12.60 -9.71
N SER A 284 6.68 12.44 -9.00
CA SER A 284 5.96 11.18 -8.90
C SER A 284 4.85 11.16 -9.94
N LEU A 285 4.91 10.16 -10.79
CA LEU A 285 3.97 9.89 -11.86
C LEU A 285 3.18 8.64 -11.49
N GLU A 286 1.86 8.73 -11.45
CA GLU A 286 1.01 7.62 -11.03
C GLU A 286 -0.09 7.39 -12.03
N ARG A 287 -0.16 6.17 -12.55
CA ARG A 287 -1.30 5.71 -13.33
C ARG A 287 -2.02 4.59 -12.58
N VAL A 288 -3.24 4.90 -12.16
CA VAL A 288 -4.15 3.92 -11.56
C VAL A 288 -4.88 3.21 -12.69
N GLY A 289 -4.64 1.92 -12.90
CA GLY A 289 -5.34 1.07 -13.86
C GLY A 289 -6.85 0.96 -13.60
N GLU A 290 -7.55 0.28 -14.50
CA GLU A 290 -9.01 0.16 -14.39
C GLU A 290 -9.46 -0.46 -13.07
N GLY A 291 -10.52 0.09 -12.48
CA GLY A 291 -11.04 -0.31 -11.17
C GLY A 291 -10.08 -0.11 -10.00
N GLY A 292 -8.91 0.51 -10.21
CA GLY A 292 -7.85 0.62 -9.21
C GLY A 292 -7.19 -0.71 -8.87
N ARG A 293 -7.27 -1.70 -9.79
CA ARG A 293 -6.71 -3.04 -9.59
C ARG A 293 -5.19 -3.03 -9.60
N VAL A 294 -4.59 -2.29 -10.54
CA VAL A 294 -3.14 -2.11 -10.61
C VAL A 294 -2.80 -0.63 -10.56
N ILE A 295 -1.69 -0.29 -9.94
CA ILE A 295 -1.17 1.08 -9.91
C ILE A 295 0.28 1.03 -10.32
N VAL A 296 0.62 1.74 -11.40
CA VAL A 296 1.99 1.90 -11.86
C VAL A 296 2.46 3.29 -11.45
N SER A 297 3.58 3.33 -10.75
CA SER A 297 4.19 4.57 -10.28
C SER A 297 5.61 4.69 -10.83
N MET A 298 5.99 5.87 -11.30
CA MET A 298 7.34 6.20 -11.71
C MET A 298 7.80 7.48 -11.01
N HIS A 299 8.92 7.39 -10.31
CA HIS A 299 9.54 8.50 -9.61
C HIS A 299 10.77 8.95 -10.38
N LEU A 300 10.79 10.23 -10.73
CA LEU A 300 11.81 10.86 -11.55
C LEU A 300 12.50 11.97 -10.79
N ARG A 301 13.82 12.06 -10.93
CA ARG A 301 14.58 13.20 -10.45
C ARG A 301 15.62 13.62 -11.47
N ALA A 302 15.50 14.87 -11.89
CA ALA A 302 16.50 15.51 -12.73
C ALA A 302 17.76 15.82 -11.90
N ARG A 303 18.90 15.35 -12.37
CA ARG A 303 20.22 15.69 -11.85
C ARG A 303 20.93 16.59 -12.85
N LEU A 304 20.85 17.88 -12.56
CA LEU A 304 21.53 18.92 -13.31
C LEU A 304 22.91 19.14 -12.70
N GLN A 305 23.95 18.64 -13.37
CA GLN A 305 25.35 18.88 -13.01
C GLN A 305 26.05 19.31 -14.28
N HIS A 306 26.09 20.62 -14.54
CA HIS A 306 26.66 21.18 -15.76
C HIS A 306 28.06 20.59 -16.02
N PRO A 307 28.32 20.04 -17.22
CA PRO A 307 27.55 20.18 -18.47
C PRO A 307 26.46 19.12 -18.73
N SER A 308 26.11 18.30 -17.74
CA SER A 308 25.26 17.12 -17.92
C SER A 308 23.89 17.19 -17.23
N LEU A 309 22.88 16.60 -17.89
CA LEU A 309 21.58 16.27 -17.33
C LEU A 309 21.44 14.75 -17.27
N SER A 310 21.15 14.20 -16.10
CA SER A 310 20.80 12.77 -15.94
C SER A 310 19.46 12.62 -15.22
N TRP A 311 18.79 11.50 -15.46
CA TRP A 311 17.53 11.16 -14.80
C TRP A 311 17.74 9.97 -13.86
N GLU A 312 17.45 10.16 -12.58
CA GLU A 312 17.22 9.06 -11.64
C GLU A 312 15.78 8.59 -11.82
N VAL A 313 15.59 7.33 -12.22
CA VAL A 313 14.29 6.76 -12.55
C VAL A 313 14.05 5.51 -11.72
N ALA A 314 12.97 5.53 -10.95
CA ALA A 314 12.54 4.38 -10.17
C ALA A 314 11.05 4.08 -10.44
N ALA A 315 10.76 2.88 -10.92
CA ALA A 315 9.42 2.44 -11.29
C ALA A 315 8.94 1.31 -10.38
N TYR A 316 7.68 1.40 -9.97
CA TYR A 316 7.03 0.54 -9.00
C TYR A 316 5.63 0.15 -9.47
N CYS A 317 5.14 -0.97 -8.93
CA CYS A 317 3.78 -1.39 -9.18
C CYS A 317 3.13 -2.00 -7.94
N ILE A 318 1.88 -1.62 -7.72
CA ILE A 318 1.01 -2.26 -6.74
C ILE A 318 0.07 -3.21 -7.47
N PRO A 319 0.17 -4.54 -7.24
CA PRO A 319 -0.72 -5.52 -7.85
C PRO A 319 -2.12 -5.51 -7.22
N PRO A 320 -3.08 -6.29 -7.73
CA PRO A 320 -4.43 -6.40 -7.17
C PRO A 320 -4.44 -6.85 -5.70
N LEU A 321 -5.59 -6.66 -5.04
CA LEU A 321 -5.77 -7.11 -3.66
C LEU A 321 -5.65 -8.64 -3.55
N HIS A 322 -5.21 -9.14 -2.40
CA HIS A 322 -5.21 -10.57 -2.11
C HIS A 322 -6.63 -11.17 -2.17
N ALA A 323 -6.74 -12.41 -2.65
CA ALA A 323 -8.00 -13.17 -2.78
C ALA A 323 -8.95 -13.10 -1.55
N ARG A 324 -8.40 -13.03 -0.32
CA ARG A 324 -9.19 -12.94 0.92
C ARG A 324 -10.10 -11.70 0.98
N HIS A 325 -9.78 -10.64 0.24
CA HIS A 325 -10.54 -9.39 0.24
C HIS A 325 -11.73 -9.40 -0.72
N TYR A 326 -11.88 -10.44 -1.56
CA TYR A 326 -13.02 -10.61 -2.47
C TYR A 326 -14.18 -11.40 -1.84
N GLY A 327 -14.13 -11.68 -0.53
CA GLY A 327 -15.15 -12.50 0.15
C GLY A 327 -16.59 -12.03 -0.08
N ALA A 328 -16.82 -10.72 -0.24
CA ALA A 328 -18.15 -10.16 -0.51
C ALA A 328 -18.74 -10.60 -1.85
N ASP A 329 -17.90 -10.90 -2.85
CA ASP A 329 -18.33 -11.33 -4.18
C ASP A 329 -18.89 -12.77 -4.18
N TYR A 330 -18.59 -13.55 -3.15
CA TYR A 330 -19.07 -14.93 -2.97
C TYR A 330 -20.21 -15.06 -1.95
N LEU A 331 -20.70 -13.95 -1.40
CA LEU A 331 -21.79 -13.99 -0.41
C LEU A 331 -23.15 -14.19 -1.10
N PRO A 332 -23.99 -15.12 -0.62
CA PRO A 332 -25.38 -15.21 -1.05
C PRO A 332 -26.11 -13.89 -0.78
N ARG A 333 -26.69 -13.29 -1.83
CA ARG A 333 -27.33 -11.97 -1.75
C ARG A 333 -28.71 -12.05 -1.12
N ASP A 334 -29.55 -12.99 -1.55
CA ASP A 334 -30.94 -13.13 -1.12
C ASP A 334 -31.41 -14.59 -1.04
N GLY A 335 -32.62 -14.80 -0.50
CA GLY A 335 -33.32 -16.08 -0.51
C GLY A 335 -32.89 -17.08 0.56
N LEU A 336 -33.27 -18.35 0.34
CA LEU A 336 -33.07 -19.45 1.28
C LEU A 336 -31.59 -19.78 1.50
N GLU A 337 -30.75 -19.63 0.48
CA GLU A 337 -29.31 -19.91 0.59
C GLU A 337 -28.63 -18.95 1.59
N ARG A 338 -28.97 -17.65 1.53
CA ARG A 338 -28.50 -16.67 2.51
C ARG A 338 -28.93 -17.06 3.92
N TRP A 339 -30.20 -17.42 4.10
CA TRP A 339 -30.73 -17.83 5.41
C TRP A 339 -30.01 -19.07 5.94
N TRP A 340 -29.92 -20.15 5.16
CA TRP A 340 -29.23 -21.38 5.56
C TRP A 340 -27.74 -21.17 5.83
N SER A 341 -27.06 -20.35 5.03
CA SER A 341 -25.65 -20.04 5.24
C SER A 341 -25.41 -19.31 6.57
N LEU A 342 -26.33 -18.44 6.98
CA LEU A 342 -26.29 -17.73 8.26
C LEU A 342 -26.58 -18.67 9.44
N VAL A 343 -27.58 -19.54 9.30
CA VAL A 343 -27.90 -20.57 10.31
C VAL A 343 -26.71 -21.50 10.51
N ARG A 344 -26.11 -22.02 9.41
CA ARG A 344 -24.92 -22.88 9.47
C ARG A 344 -23.73 -22.18 10.13
N PHE A 345 -23.50 -20.91 9.80
CA PHE A 345 -22.45 -20.11 10.42
C PHE A 345 -22.69 -19.93 11.92
N ALA A 346 -23.89 -19.49 12.30
CA ALA A 346 -24.24 -19.26 13.71
C ALA A 346 -24.10 -20.55 14.52
N THR A 347 -24.65 -21.68 14.05
CA THR A 347 -24.57 -22.96 14.75
C THR A 347 -23.12 -23.44 14.92
N SER A 348 -22.29 -23.34 13.88
CA SER A 348 -20.88 -23.78 13.96
C SER A 348 -19.98 -22.86 14.81
N HIS A 349 -20.32 -21.59 14.96
CA HIS A 349 -19.48 -20.60 15.65
C HIS A 349 -20.02 -20.18 17.03
N THR A 350 -21.20 -20.67 17.45
CA THR A 350 -21.79 -20.28 18.75
C THR A 350 -20.91 -20.71 19.91
N TRP A 351 -20.50 -21.98 19.94
CA TRP A 351 -19.72 -22.53 21.05
C TRP A 351 -18.32 -21.92 21.17
N SER A 352 -17.58 -21.87 20.06
CA SER A 352 -16.25 -21.23 20.00
C SER A 352 -16.34 -19.71 20.24
N GLY A 353 -17.44 -19.09 19.82
CA GLY A 353 -17.79 -17.70 20.10
C GLY A 353 -17.95 -17.44 21.59
N LEU A 354 -18.77 -18.24 22.28
CA LEU A 354 -19.10 -18.14 23.70
C LEU A 354 -17.87 -18.36 24.60
N ILE A 355 -17.21 -19.51 24.47
CA ILE A 355 -16.06 -19.87 25.33
C ILE A 355 -14.84 -19.01 25.01
N GLY A 356 -14.63 -18.68 23.73
CA GLY A 356 -13.48 -17.88 23.32
C GLY A 356 -13.58 -16.39 23.62
N ALA A 357 -14.78 -15.86 23.95
CA ALA A 357 -14.99 -14.43 24.11
C ALA A 357 -14.15 -13.78 25.23
N PRO A 358 -14.07 -14.32 26.46
CA PRO A 358 -13.22 -13.78 27.51
C PRO A 358 -11.74 -13.75 27.10
N GLY A 359 -11.24 -14.81 26.45
CA GLY A 359 -9.86 -14.89 25.96
C GLY A 359 -9.56 -13.86 24.88
N ARG A 360 -10.49 -13.63 23.92
CA ARG A 360 -10.35 -12.59 22.90
C ARG A 360 -10.29 -11.20 23.51
N ILE A 361 -11.15 -10.90 24.49
CA ILE A 361 -11.12 -9.60 25.21
C ILE A 361 -9.81 -9.45 25.99
N GLY A 362 -9.39 -10.49 26.71
CA GLY A 362 -8.15 -10.49 27.47
C GLY A 362 -6.93 -10.21 26.59
N ARG A 363 -6.80 -10.93 25.48
CA ARG A 363 -5.72 -10.73 24.49
C ARG A 363 -5.75 -9.32 23.90
N ARG A 364 -6.92 -8.82 23.48
CA ARG A 364 -7.06 -7.45 22.94
C ARG A 364 -6.66 -6.38 23.97
N ASN A 365 -7.10 -6.54 25.22
CA ASN A 365 -6.74 -5.62 26.30
C ASN A 365 -5.25 -5.65 26.61
N ALA A 366 -4.63 -6.84 26.60
CA ALA A 366 -3.19 -6.99 26.78
C ALA A 366 -2.40 -6.32 25.65
N GLU A 367 -2.78 -6.54 24.39
CA GLU A 367 -2.17 -5.91 23.22
C GLU A 367 -2.31 -4.38 23.26
N ARG A 368 -3.50 -3.86 23.58
CA ARG A 368 -3.75 -2.42 23.73
C ARG A 368 -2.88 -1.81 24.83
N ARG A 369 -2.80 -2.45 26.00
CA ARG A 369 -1.97 -1.98 27.13
C ARG A 369 -0.49 -2.03 26.79
N ARG A 370 -0.03 -3.10 26.14
CA ARG A 370 1.37 -3.24 25.71
C ARG A 370 1.77 -2.11 24.77
N ARG A 371 0.97 -1.86 23.73
CA ARG A 371 1.21 -0.79 22.76
C ARG A 371 1.16 0.60 23.41
N ALA A 372 0.19 0.85 24.29
CA ALA A 372 0.12 2.11 25.02
C ALA A 372 1.38 2.35 25.87
N ARG A 373 1.87 1.32 26.56
CA ARG A 373 3.12 1.39 27.35
C ARG A 373 4.35 1.59 26.47
N GLU A 374 4.44 0.90 25.33
CA GLU A 374 5.53 1.06 24.36
C GLU A 374 5.54 2.49 23.80
N LEU A 375 4.38 3.02 23.40
CA LEU A 375 4.25 4.39 22.89
C LEU A 375 4.57 5.43 23.98
N GLU A 376 4.11 5.23 25.20
CA GLU A 376 4.42 6.12 26.33
C GLU A 376 5.92 6.11 26.65
N LYS A 377 6.58 4.94 26.59
CA LYS A 377 8.04 4.83 26.74
C LYS A 377 8.75 5.64 25.65
N VAL A 378 8.36 5.48 24.39
CA VAL A 378 8.93 6.24 23.28
C VAL A 378 8.71 7.75 23.46
N ARG A 379 7.51 8.18 23.87
CA ARG A 379 7.24 9.60 24.18
C ARG A 379 8.11 10.14 25.30
N LYS A 380 8.35 9.34 26.35
CA LYS A 380 9.29 9.69 27.44
C LYS A 380 10.72 9.79 26.92
N ASP A 381 11.15 8.90 26.03
CA ASP A 381 12.48 8.94 25.44
C ASP A 381 12.65 10.18 24.53
N ILE A 382 11.64 10.55 23.74
CA ILE A 382 11.65 11.79 22.93
C ILE A 382 11.68 13.03 23.82
N SER A 383 10.76 13.14 24.79
CA SER A 383 10.59 14.35 25.60
C SER A 383 11.68 14.55 26.65
N LYS A 384 12.13 13.48 27.33
CA LYS A 384 13.10 13.58 28.44
C LYS A 384 14.53 13.35 28.02
N ARG A 385 14.76 12.47 27.03
CA ARG A 385 16.12 12.10 26.57
C ARG A 385 16.49 12.73 25.24
N HIS A 386 15.60 13.51 24.63
CA HIS A 386 15.82 14.17 23.34
C HIS A 386 16.25 13.20 22.24
N LEU A 387 15.76 11.96 22.31
CA LEU A 387 16.08 10.92 21.34
C LEU A 387 15.50 11.27 19.97
N LEU A 388 16.30 11.14 18.92
CA LEU A 388 15.81 11.20 17.54
C LEU A 388 14.93 9.98 17.25
N TYR A 389 13.67 10.23 16.91
CA TYR A 389 12.71 9.19 16.56
C TYR A 389 12.54 9.10 15.05
N ASP A 390 12.39 7.88 14.55
CA ASP A 390 12.10 7.63 13.14
C ASP A 390 10.58 7.80 12.88
N TYR A 391 10.18 8.94 12.32
CA TYR A 391 8.79 9.23 11.95
C TYR A 391 8.36 8.59 10.63
N GLY A 392 9.26 7.82 9.99
CA GLY A 392 9.03 7.20 8.70
C GLY A 392 7.91 6.17 8.70
N SER A 393 7.30 6.00 7.53
CA SER A 393 6.47 4.83 7.22
C SER A 393 7.33 3.73 6.59
N THR A 394 6.97 2.47 6.82
CA THR A 394 7.63 1.31 6.21
C THR A 394 6.97 0.90 4.89
N ASP A 395 5.65 1.02 4.86
CA ASP A 395 4.74 0.56 3.81
C ASP A 395 3.40 1.33 3.94
N SER A 396 2.55 1.17 2.94
CA SER A 396 1.16 1.64 2.91
C SER A 396 0.20 0.49 3.20
N LEU A 397 -1.04 0.85 3.58
CA LEU A 397 -2.10 -0.14 3.74
C LEU A 397 -2.36 -0.89 2.43
N ARG A 398 -2.34 -0.19 1.28
CA ARG A 398 -2.64 -0.76 -0.04
C ARG A 398 -1.59 -1.78 -0.50
N GLU A 399 -0.31 -1.57 -0.19
CA GLU A 399 0.77 -2.50 -0.48
C GLU A 399 0.64 -3.80 0.32
N ARG A 400 0.42 -3.70 1.64
CA ARG A 400 0.34 -4.86 2.54
C ARG A 400 -0.82 -5.82 2.25
N VAL A 401 -1.85 -5.34 1.56
CA VAL A 401 -3.01 -6.14 1.16
C VAL A 401 -2.99 -6.53 -0.32
N ALA A 402 -1.95 -6.13 -1.05
CA ALA A 402 -1.74 -6.49 -2.44
C ALA A 402 -1.15 -7.91 -2.56
N SER A 403 -1.35 -8.54 -3.72
CA SER A 403 -0.77 -9.85 -4.03
C SER A 403 -0.54 -9.98 -5.53
N TRP A 404 0.68 -10.33 -5.92
CA TRP A 404 1.06 -10.61 -7.31
C TRP A 404 0.34 -11.82 -7.89
N ASP A 405 -0.08 -12.77 -7.05
CA ASP A 405 -0.82 -13.97 -7.48
C ASP A 405 -2.19 -13.65 -8.07
N GLN A 406 -2.71 -12.46 -7.78
CA GLN A 406 -4.00 -11.98 -8.28
C GLN A 406 -3.88 -11.15 -9.55
N LEU A 407 -2.65 -10.93 -10.05
CA LEU A 407 -2.41 -10.16 -11.27
C LEU A 407 -2.75 -10.99 -12.52
N GLY A 408 -3.83 -10.62 -13.20
CA GLY A 408 -4.26 -11.24 -14.45
C GLY A 408 -3.37 -10.86 -15.65
N HIS A 409 -3.62 -11.51 -16.79
CA HIS A 409 -2.88 -11.26 -18.03
C HIS A 409 -3.05 -9.81 -18.54
N SER A 410 -4.30 -9.35 -18.68
CA SER A 410 -4.59 -7.99 -19.16
C SER A 410 -3.96 -6.92 -18.27
N GLU A 411 -4.10 -7.07 -16.95
CA GLU A 411 -3.52 -6.17 -15.96
C GLU A 411 -1.99 -6.10 -16.05
N ARG A 412 -1.33 -7.22 -16.35
CA ARG A 412 0.12 -7.27 -16.58
C ARG A 412 0.52 -6.54 -17.85
N THR A 413 -0.18 -6.80 -18.96
CA THR A 413 0.08 -6.14 -20.24
C THR A 413 -0.18 -4.64 -20.16
N ASP A 414 -1.26 -4.21 -19.53
CA ASP A 414 -1.59 -2.80 -19.31
C ASP A 414 -0.51 -2.11 -18.46
N SER A 415 0.02 -2.81 -17.44
CA SER A 415 1.09 -2.26 -16.60
C SER A 415 2.40 -2.05 -17.38
N GLN A 416 2.74 -2.98 -18.28
CA GLN A 416 3.89 -2.84 -19.18
C GLN A 416 3.68 -1.68 -20.16
N ASP A 417 2.50 -1.57 -20.76
CA ASP A 417 2.14 -0.47 -21.67
C ASP A 417 2.22 0.89 -20.96
N PHE A 418 1.66 1.01 -19.75
CA PHE A 418 1.75 2.23 -18.95
C PHE A 418 3.21 2.60 -18.67
N LEU A 419 4.04 1.64 -18.28
CA LEU A 419 5.45 1.90 -18.02
C LEU A 419 6.19 2.39 -19.27
N HIS A 420 6.00 1.73 -20.41
CA HIS A 420 6.61 2.14 -21.68
C HIS A 420 6.16 3.54 -22.11
N ARG A 421 4.87 3.83 -22.03
CA ARG A 421 4.33 5.16 -22.36
C ARG A 421 4.83 6.25 -21.44
N LEU A 422 4.97 5.97 -20.14
CA LEU A 422 5.59 6.91 -19.20
C LEU A 422 7.04 7.21 -19.59
N GLN A 423 7.84 6.18 -19.89
CA GLN A 423 9.24 6.37 -20.29
C GLN A 423 9.36 7.16 -21.59
N GLN A 424 8.61 6.78 -22.62
CA GLN A 424 8.61 7.48 -23.90
C GLN A 424 8.12 8.93 -23.74
N GLY A 425 7.06 9.14 -22.95
CA GLY A 425 6.56 10.47 -22.65
C GLY A 425 7.61 11.35 -21.96
N VAL A 426 8.39 10.80 -21.02
CA VAL A 426 9.46 11.54 -20.33
C VAL A 426 10.57 11.92 -21.29
N LEU A 427 10.96 11.01 -22.18
CA LEU A 427 11.98 11.26 -23.20
C LEU A 427 11.50 12.37 -24.16
N ILE A 428 10.30 12.24 -24.73
CA ILE A 428 9.72 13.26 -25.63
C ILE A 428 9.57 14.61 -24.92
N ALA A 429 9.11 14.62 -23.66
CA ALA A 429 8.98 15.85 -22.88
C ALA A 429 10.34 16.51 -22.64
N THR A 430 11.37 15.72 -22.32
CA THR A 430 12.73 16.23 -22.11
C THR A 430 13.29 16.79 -23.41
N GLU A 431 13.14 16.11 -24.54
CA GLU A 431 13.58 16.57 -25.85
C GLU A 431 12.93 17.91 -26.23
N ARG A 432 11.60 18.02 -26.09
CA ARG A 432 10.86 19.25 -26.39
C ARG A 432 11.28 20.40 -25.49
N PHE A 433 11.51 20.11 -24.21
CA PHE A 433 12.01 21.11 -23.26
C PHE A 433 13.41 21.60 -23.66
N LEU A 434 14.35 20.69 -23.95
CA LEU A 434 15.71 21.06 -24.37
C LEU A 434 15.71 21.89 -25.66
N LYS A 435 14.90 21.51 -26.65
CA LYS A 435 14.73 22.28 -27.90
C LYS A 435 14.16 23.67 -27.64
N ALA A 436 13.16 23.81 -26.76
CA ALA A 436 12.60 25.11 -26.39
C ALA A 436 13.59 26.01 -25.65
N HIS A 437 14.67 25.44 -25.10
CA HIS A 437 15.77 26.14 -24.43
C HIS A 437 17.02 26.29 -25.31
N ASN A 438 16.91 26.00 -26.61
CA ASN A 438 17.96 26.12 -27.62
C ASN A 438 19.20 25.23 -27.35
N VAL A 439 18.99 24.05 -26.75
CA VAL A 439 20.03 23.04 -26.51
C VAL A 439 20.10 22.06 -27.68
N ASP A 440 21.31 21.68 -28.09
CA ASP A 440 21.53 20.61 -29.08
C ASP A 440 21.13 19.24 -28.52
N THR A 441 20.17 18.57 -29.18
CA THR A 441 19.65 17.25 -28.76
C THR A 441 20.38 16.06 -29.38
N SER A 442 21.47 16.26 -30.13
CA SER A 442 22.21 15.15 -30.76
C SER A 442 22.67 14.07 -29.77
N SER A 443 23.13 14.47 -28.58
CA SER A 443 23.51 13.54 -27.51
C SER A 443 22.31 12.84 -26.87
N PHE A 444 21.16 13.51 -26.86
CA PHE A 444 19.90 12.97 -26.34
C PHE A 444 19.37 11.84 -27.23
N ASP A 445 19.43 12.00 -28.55
CA ASP A 445 18.94 10.99 -29.51
C ASP A 445 19.69 9.65 -29.35
N GLN A 446 21.00 9.70 -29.12
CA GLN A 446 21.82 8.52 -28.83
C GLN A 446 21.40 7.86 -27.50
N ALA A 447 21.18 8.66 -26.45
CA ALA A 447 20.75 8.15 -25.15
C ALA A 447 19.35 7.51 -25.24
N GLN A 448 18.42 8.09 -26.00
CA GLN A 448 17.08 7.56 -26.21
C GLN A 448 17.09 6.16 -26.87
N GLN A 449 17.98 5.93 -27.83
CA GLN A 449 18.12 4.62 -28.50
C GLN A 449 18.56 3.53 -27.51
N VAL A 450 19.48 3.85 -26.60
CA VAL A 450 19.95 2.92 -25.55
C VAL A 450 18.86 2.66 -24.51
N ILE A 451 18.11 3.68 -24.10
CA ILE A 451 17.06 3.54 -23.08
C ILE A 451 15.88 2.71 -23.61
N THR A 452 15.53 2.88 -24.89
CA THR A 452 14.38 2.21 -25.52
C THR A 452 14.62 0.72 -25.80
N THR A 453 15.87 0.30 -25.99
CA THR A 453 16.21 -1.09 -26.33
C THR A 453 16.19 -2.06 -25.14
N GLN A 454 16.05 -1.56 -23.91
CA GLN A 454 15.97 -2.41 -22.71
C GLN A 454 14.55 -3.00 -22.57
N THR A 455 14.43 -4.34 -22.63
CA THR A 455 13.14 -5.06 -22.50
C THR A 455 12.73 -5.24 -21.03
N TYR A 456 11.42 -5.21 -20.75
CA TYR A 456 10.85 -5.27 -19.38
C TYR A 456 10.03 -6.55 -19.15
N ASN A 457 10.48 -7.39 -18.23
CA ASN A 457 9.70 -8.54 -17.76
C ASN A 457 9.04 -8.23 -16.41
N ILE A 458 7.72 -8.01 -16.41
CA ILE A 458 6.92 -7.88 -15.19
C ILE A 458 6.41 -9.28 -14.83
N SER A 459 7.27 -10.08 -14.20
CA SER A 459 6.95 -11.40 -13.66
C SER A 459 7.31 -11.43 -12.17
N GLY A 460 6.41 -11.95 -11.33
CA GLY A 460 6.65 -12.11 -9.89
C GLY A 460 7.87 -12.99 -9.56
N ASP A 461 8.36 -12.89 -8.32
CA ASP A 461 9.61 -13.45 -7.78
C ASP A 461 10.72 -13.68 -8.82
N ILE A 462 11.53 -12.63 -9.02
CA ILE A 462 12.74 -12.70 -9.83
C ILE A 462 13.82 -13.45 -9.04
N THR A 463 13.72 -14.77 -8.98
CA THR A 463 14.85 -15.65 -8.64
C THR A 463 15.48 -16.16 -9.94
N GLY A 464 16.27 -15.32 -10.61
CA GLY A 464 17.06 -15.74 -11.77
C GLY A 464 17.71 -14.58 -12.54
N PRO A 465 18.91 -14.80 -13.12
CA PRO A 465 19.66 -13.75 -13.80
C PRO A 465 18.93 -13.28 -15.06
N ALA A 466 18.73 -11.97 -15.17
CA ALA A 466 18.13 -11.33 -16.32
C ALA A 466 18.96 -11.62 -17.59
N ASN A 467 18.34 -12.30 -18.56
CA ASN A 467 18.93 -12.62 -19.86
C ASN A 467 19.00 -11.36 -20.74
N ILE A 468 20.15 -11.14 -21.39
CA ILE A 468 20.39 -10.08 -22.37
C ILE A 468 20.48 -10.72 -23.76
N GLY A 469 19.58 -10.34 -24.67
CA GLY A 469 19.71 -10.56 -26.12
C GLY A 469 18.90 -11.73 -26.71
N SER A 470 18.27 -11.49 -27.86
CA SER A 470 17.65 -12.51 -28.70
C SER A 470 18.74 -13.43 -29.29
N ASN A 471 18.75 -14.71 -28.88
CA ASN A 471 19.61 -15.83 -29.30
C ASN A 471 20.78 -16.24 -28.38
N GLY A 472 20.76 -15.92 -27.09
CA GLY A 472 21.69 -16.53 -26.12
C GLY A 472 21.20 -17.89 -25.62
N GLN A 473 21.66 -19.01 -26.20
CA GLN A 473 21.63 -20.31 -25.52
C GLN A 473 22.83 -20.36 -24.55
N ILE A 474 22.56 -20.48 -23.24
CA ILE A 474 23.59 -20.83 -22.26
C ILE A 474 23.40 -22.31 -21.93
N SER A 475 24.30 -23.14 -22.43
CA SER A 475 24.54 -24.48 -21.90
C SER A 475 25.08 -24.34 -20.48
N ALA A 476 24.21 -24.50 -19.48
CA ALA A 476 24.62 -24.60 -18.10
C ALA A 476 25.33 -25.95 -17.89
N SER A 477 26.65 -25.95 -18.08
CA SER A 477 27.53 -26.97 -17.51
C SER A 477 27.53 -26.79 -16.00
N PHE A 478 26.57 -27.42 -15.33
CA PHE A 478 26.67 -27.66 -13.90
C PHE A 478 27.75 -28.72 -13.70
N GLY A 479 28.87 -28.30 -13.12
CA GLY A 479 29.93 -29.20 -12.65
C GLY A 479 29.36 -30.19 -11.64
N GLN A 480 29.00 -31.37 -12.12
CA GLN A 480 28.90 -32.56 -11.30
C GLN A 480 30.29 -33.18 -11.23
N GLY A 481 30.93 -33.03 -10.06
CA GLY A 481 32.02 -33.90 -9.68
C GLY A 481 31.52 -35.34 -9.65
N ALA A 482 32.08 -36.19 -10.50
CA ALA A 482 32.07 -37.63 -10.34
C ALA A 482 33.50 -38.06 -10.05
N GLN A 483 33.72 -38.61 -8.85
CA GLN A 483 34.96 -39.22 -8.41
C GLN A 483 35.23 -40.56 -9.11
N THR A 484 36.51 -40.95 -9.06
CA THR A 484 37.15 -42.28 -9.20
C THR A 484 37.70 -42.70 -10.57
N PRO A 485 38.76 -43.54 -10.61
CA PRO A 485 39.99 -43.48 -9.82
C PRO A 485 41.27 -43.63 -10.69
N ALA A 486 42.43 -43.38 -10.07
CA ALA A 486 43.75 -43.62 -10.65
C ALA A 486 43.99 -45.11 -10.95
N ALA A 487 44.56 -45.40 -12.12
CA ALA A 487 45.25 -46.65 -12.43
C ALA A 487 46.56 -46.32 -13.17
N ALA A 488 47.66 -46.88 -12.66
CA ALA A 488 49.03 -46.66 -13.10
C ALA A 488 49.43 -47.53 -14.29
N SER A 489 50.36 -47.02 -15.11
CA SER A 489 51.43 -47.70 -15.88
C SER A 489 51.78 -46.79 -17.07
N GLY A 490 53.02 -46.51 -17.46
CA GLY A 490 54.34 -46.98 -17.10
C GLY A 490 55.26 -46.50 -18.23
N GLY A 491 56.44 -45.97 -17.93
CA GLY A 491 57.42 -45.58 -18.95
C GLY A 491 58.48 -44.60 -18.43
N GLY A 492 59.52 -45.12 -17.78
CA GLY A 492 60.79 -44.40 -17.61
C GLY A 492 61.73 -44.66 -18.80
N PRO A 493 63.04 -44.39 -18.68
CA PRO A 493 63.70 -43.42 -17.82
C PRO A 493 64.69 -42.51 -18.60
N THR A 494 65.31 -41.63 -17.82
CA THR A 494 66.27 -40.55 -18.13
C THR A 494 67.67 -41.04 -18.54
N PRO A 495 68.63 -40.11 -18.69
CA PRO A 495 69.69 -40.05 -17.66
C PRO A 495 69.54 -38.86 -16.72
#